data_AF-A0A1F2RCE9-F1
#
_entry.id   AF-A0A1F2RCE9-F1
#
_cell.length_a   1.000
_cell.length_b   1.000
_cell.length_c   1.000
_cell.angle_alpha   90.00
_cell.angle_beta   90.00
_cell.angle_gamma   90.00
#
_symmetry.space_group_name_H-M   'P 1'
#
loop_
_entity.id
_entity.type
_entity.pdbx_description
1 polymer ?
#
loop_
_entity_poly.entity_id
_entity_poly.type
_entity_poly.pdbx_seq_one_letter_code
_entity_poly.pdbx_strand_id
1 'polypeptide(L)' 'MAQRSRPTITKRQREQARVAKQKDKAARRAEKARRPEDRSAPGGVDPDIADIKPGPQPMADWQIEGDE' A
#
# COMPACT_ATOMS: atom_id res chain seq x y z
N MET A 1 22.52 -13.16 -45.35
CA MET A 1 22.76 -12.79 -43.93
C MET A 1 21.62 -11.90 -43.46
N ALA A 2 20.75 -12.39 -42.56
CA ALA A 2 19.52 -11.70 -42.18
C ALA A 2 19.80 -10.51 -41.25
N GLN A 3 19.38 -9.32 -41.66
CA GLN A 3 19.49 -8.07 -40.90
C GLN A 3 18.56 -8.09 -39.68
N ARG A 4 19.00 -8.71 -38.59
CA ARG A 4 18.31 -8.72 -37.30
C ARG A 4 18.76 -7.50 -36.48
N SER A 5 18.30 -6.30 -36.80
CA SER A 5 18.97 -5.11 -36.21
C SER A 5 18.11 -3.99 -35.64
N ARG A 6 16.79 -4.16 -35.45
CA ARG A 6 16.03 -3.22 -34.60
C ARG A 6 14.97 -3.97 -33.79
N PRO A 7 15.06 -4.03 -32.44
CA PRO A 7 13.91 -4.38 -31.65
C PRO A 7 12.81 -3.40 -32.05
N THR A 8 11.68 -3.94 -32.50
CA THR A 8 10.50 -3.19 -32.94
C THR A 8 10.27 -2.03 -31.97
N ILE A 9 10.10 -0.81 -32.46
CA ILE A 9 9.98 0.43 -31.65
C ILE A 9 9.11 0.24 -30.40
N THR A 10 8.09 -0.59 -30.51
CA THR A 10 7.21 -1.09 -29.44
C THR A 10 7.94 -1.70 -28.23
N LYS A 11 8.99 -2.50 -28.41
CA LYS A 11 9.81 -3.07 -27.33
C LYS A 11 10.54 -1.98 -26.55
N ARG A 12 11.10 -0.99 -27.25
CA ARG A 12 11.77 0.17 -26.63
C ARG A 12 10.77 1.02 -25.85
N GLN A 13 9.60 1.30 -26.42
CA GLN A 13 8.54 2.03 -25.72
C GLN A 13 8.07 1.29 -24.46
N ARG A 14 7.90 -0.04 -24.53
CA ARG A 14 7.50 -0.86 -23.37
C ARG A 14 8.56 -0.87 -22.27
N GLU A 15 9.83 -0.91 -22.64
CA GLU A 15 10.94 -0.83 -21.70
C GLU A 15 11.00 0.55 -21.03
N GLN A 16 10.91 1.63 -21.80
CA GLN A 16 10.85 3.00 -21.30
C GLN A 16 9.67 3.20 -20.33
N ALA A 17 8.48 2.68 -20.67
CA ALA A 17 7.31 2.75 -19.79
C ALA A 17 7.51 1.97 -18.48
N ARG A 18 8.17 0.80 -18.53
CA ARG A 18 8.50 0.04 -17.33
C ARG A 18 9.48 0.79 -16.43
N VAL A 19 10.51 1.40 -17.00
CA VAL A 19 11.49 2.21 -16.27
C VAL A 19 10.83 3.44 -15.65
N ALA A 20 9.99 4.16 -16.39
CA ALA A 20 9.24 5.30 -15.86
C ALA A 20 8.37 4.90 -14.65
N LYS A 21 7.58 3.83 -14.79
CA LYS A 21 6.75 3.31 -13.69
C LYS A 21 7.58 2.91 -12.45
N GLN A 22 8.76 2.32 -12.65
CA GLN A 22 9.65 1.97 -11.54
C GLN A 22 10.20 3.22 -10.84
N LYS A 23 10.61 4.24 -11.61
CA LYS A 23 11.07 5.54 -11.08
C LYS A 23 9.96 6.23 -10.27
N ASP A 24 8.74 6.29 -10.81
CA ASP A 24 7.60 6.88 -10.12
C ASP A 24 7.27 6.14 -8.83
N LYS A 25 7.31 4.80 -8.85
CA LYS A 25 7.10 3.98 -7.66
C LYS A 25 8.20 4.23 -6.62
N ALA A 26 9.45 4.35 -7.03
CA ALA A 26 10.56 4.66 -6.14
C ALA A 26 10.40 6.07 -5.53
N ALA A 27 10.02 7.07 -6.33
CA ALA A 27 9.75 8.42 -5.88
C ALA A 27 8.63 8.45 -4.83
N ARG A 28 7.49 7.79 -5.08
CA ARG A 28 6.38 7.69 -4.12
C ARG A 28 6.79 7.01 -2.81
N ARG A 29 7.64 5.98 -2.86
CA ARG A 29 8.16 5.35 -1.63
C ARG A 29 9.08 6.30 -0.86
N ALA A 30 9.96 7.01 -1.55
CA ALA A 30 10.85 7.99 -0.93
C ALA A 30 10.07 9.14 -0.30
N GLU A 31 9.02 9.63 -0.98
CA GLU A 31 8.10 10.63 -0.44
C GLU A 31 7.37 10.11 0.81
N LYS A 32 6.83 8.89 0.76
CA LYS A 32 6.18 8.26 1.93
C LYS A 32 7.14 8.12 3.11
N ALA A 33 8.40 7.72 2.87
CA ALA A 33 9.40 7.57 3.91
C ALA A 33 9.89 8.91 4.48
N ARG A 34 9.90 9.98 3.67
CA ARG A 34 10.24 11.34 4.12
C ARG A 34 9.09 12.03 4.84
N ARG A 35 7.85 11.62 4.56
CA ARG A 35 6.70 12.12 5.29
C ARG A 35 6.86 11.65 6.75
N PRO A 36 7.00 12.58 7.71
CA PRO A 36 7.17 12.19 9.08
C PRO A 36 5.94 11.37 9.52
N GLU A 37 6.20 10.31 10.29
CA GLU A 37 5.16 9.54 10.98
C GLU A 37 4.49 10.36 12.11
N ASP A 38 4.72 11.68 12.17
CA ASP A 38 4.14 12.69 13.06
C ASP A 38 2.62 12.87 12.97
N ARG A 39 1.93 11.89 12.38
CA ARG A 39 0.51 11.69 12.66
C ARG A 39 0.29 10.92 13.96
N SER A 40 1.32 10.74 14.79
CA SER A 40 1.12 10.35 16.17
C SER A 40 0.31 11.45 16.83
N ALA A 41 -0.97 11.18 17.04
CA ALA A 41 -1.85 12.10 17.76
C ALA A 41 -1.23 12.41 19.13
N PRO A 42 -1.39 13.65 19.65
CA PRO A 42 -0.88 13.99 20.96
C PRO A 42 -1.41 13.00 22.01
N GLY A 43 -0.51 12.29 22.68
CA GLY A 43 -0.87 11.29 23.70
C GLY A 43 -1.12 9.87 23.19
N GLY A 44 -0.91 9.59 21.89
CA GLY A 44 -1.05 8.24 21.32
C GLY A 44 -2.50 7.75 21.16
N VAL A 45 -3.47 8.63 21.40
CA VAL A 45 -4.91 8.35 21.24
C VAL A 45 -5.44 9.11 20.02
N ASP A 46 -6.13 8.41 19.12
CA ASP A 46 -6.75 9.04 17.95
C ASP A 46 -7.88 9.99 18.40
N PRO A 47 -7.85 11.29 18.04
CA PRO A 47 -8.89 12.25 18.40
C PRO A 47 -10.29 11.83 17.95
N ASP A 48 -10.39 11.07 16.85
CA ASP A 48 -11.68 10.60 16.32
C ASP A 48 -12.26 9.44 17.15
N ILE A 49 -11.42 8.70 17.91
CA ILE A 49 -11.83 7.53 18.70
C ILE A 49 -11.83 7.77 20.21
N ALA A 50 -11.19 8.83 20.69
CA ALA A 50 -10.90 9.06 22.12
C ALA A 50 -12.15 8.95 23.03
N ASP A 51 -13.30 9.40 22.54
CA ASP A 51 -14.55 9.44 23.30
C ASP A 51 -15.54 8.30 22.97
N ILE A 52 -15.16 7.38 22.06
CA ILE A 52 -16.02 6.27 21.66
C ILE A 52 -15.89 5.13 22.67
N LYS A 53 -16.99 4.83 23.37
CA LYS A 53 -17.10 3.66 24.25
C LYS A 53 -17.66 2.48 23.44
N PRO A 54 -16.87 1.42 23.14
CA PRO A 54 -17.39 0.25 22.45
C PRO A 54 -18.41 -0.47 23.33
N GLY A 55 -19.51 -0.90 22.72
CA GLY A 55 -20.49 -1.77 23.38
C GLY A 55 -19.99 -3.21 23.50
N PRO A 56 -20.71 -4.06 24.24
CA PRO A 56 -20.42 -5.49 24.29
C PRO A 56 -20.50 -6.09 22.88
N GLN A 57 -19.42 -6.71 22.41
CA GLN A 57 -19.40 -7.44 21.14
C GLN A 57 -20.05 -8.81 21.35
N PRO A 58 -21.02 -9.24 20.51
CA PRO A 58 -21.57 -10.58 20.58
C PRO A 58 -20.48 -11.63 20.28
N MET A 59 -20.62 -12.82 20.84
CA MET A 59 -19.72 -13.94 20.52
C MET A 59 -19.86 -14.31 19.05
N ALA A 60 -18.73 -14.63 18.41
CA ALA A 60 -18.74 -15.05 17.02
C ALA A 60 -19.26 -16.50 16.89
N ASP A 61 -19.86 -16.84 15.75
CA ASP A 61 -20.51 -18.14 15.52
C ASP A 61 -19.59 -19.35 15.84
N TRP A 62 -18.30 -19.25 15.49
CA TRP A 62 -17.29 -20.28 15.77
C TRP A 62 -16.94 -20.46 17.26
N GLN A 63 -17.28 -19.50 18.11
CA GLN A 63 -17.12 -19.60 19.57
C GLN A 63 -18.32 -20.27 20.23
N ILE A 64 -19.46 -20.29 19.55
CA ILE A 64 -20.72 -20.87 20.07
C ILE A 64 -20.79 -22.36 19.71
N GLU A 65 -20.27 -22.73 18.54
CA GLU A 65 -20.31 -24.11 18.01
C GLU A 65 -19.33 -25.09 18.70
N GLY A 66 -18.40 -24.62 19.55
CA GLY A 66 -17.37 -25.45 20.18
C GLY A 66 -17.67 -25.95 21.60
N ASP A 67 -18.80 -25.52 22.19
CA ASP A 67 -19.23 -25.83 23.56
C ASP A 67 -20.43 -26.82 23.60
N GLU A 68 -20.73 -27.50 22.48
CA GLU A 68 -21.69 -28.62 22.36
C GLU A 68 -20.97 -29.98 22.30
#